data_AF-A0A4U4T595-F1
#
_entry.id   AF-A0A4U4T595-F1
#
_cell.length_a   1.000
_cell.length_b   1.000
_cell.length_c   1.000
_cell.angle_alpha   90.00
_cell.angle_beta   90.00
_cell.angle_gamma   90.00
#
_symmetry.space_group_name_H-M   'P 1'
#
loop_
_entity.id
_entity.type
_entity.pdbx_description
1 polymer ?
#
loop_
_entity_poly.entity_id
_entity_poly.type
_entity_poly.pdbx_seq_one_letter_code
_entity_poly.pdbx_strand_id
1 'polypeptide(L)'
;MKNNEQLRAEYNQKIIEKEQEISSISSVKRQVQNLFDTLEGDLTRNIRKLENLNHELAKNGNQEARWLQEDYLQKQQKQTSTFQQVHQEFYQQCVRKNEQLNEERLEYQKERNELPWD
;
A
#
# COMPACT_ATOMS: atom_id res chain seq x y z
N MET A 1 17.47 40.86 8.96
CA MET A 1 16.47 40.06 9.69
C MET A 1 15.30 39.83 8.73
N LYS A 2 14.86 38.59 8.55
CA LYS A 2 13.63 38.33 7.78
C LYS A 2 12.46 38.94 8.56
N ASN A 3 11.57 39.66 7.87
CA ASN A 3 10.35 40.20 8.46
C ASN A 3 9.47 39.01 8.94
N ASN A 4 8.77 39.15 10.07
CA ASN A 4 7.84 38.14 10.58
C ASN A 4 6.81 37.69 9.52
N GLU A 5 6.40 38.58 8.62
CA GLU A 5 5.55 38.23 7.46
C GLU A 5 6.21 37.24 6.50
N GLN A 6 7.50 37.40 6.21
CA GLN A 6 8.25 36.49 5.34
C GLN A 6 8.38 35.11 5.98
N LEU A 7 8.64 35.05 7.28
CA LEU A 7 8.70 33.79 8.02
C LEU A 7 7.33 33.10 8.06
N ARG A 8 6.23 33.83 8.26
CA ARG A 8 4.87 33.27 8.17
C ARG A 8 4.57 32.70 6.79
N ALA A 9 4.98 33.39 5.73
CA ALA A 9 4.81 32.90 4.36
C ALA A 9 5.61 31.61 4.11
N GLU A 10 6.85 31.53 4.60
CA GLU A 10 7.68 30.32 4.52
C GLU A 10 7.03 29.13 5.25
N TYR A 11 6.52 29.33 6.47
CA TYR A 11 5.83 28.27 7.19
C TYR A 11 4.53 27.84 6.52
N ASN A 12 3.74 28.78 5.99
CA ASN A 12 2.54 28.44 5.23
C ASN A 12 2.88 27.59 4.02
N GLN A 13 3.96 27.92 3.31
CA GLN A 13 4.43 27.13 2.17
C GLN A 13 4.81 25.70 2.60
N LYS A 14 5.58 25.55 3.68
CA LYS A 14 5.95 24.23 4.23
C LYS A 14 4.73 23.42 4.67
N ILE A 15 3.73 24.05 5.30
CA ILE A 15 2.48 23.39 5.70
C ILE A 15 1.75 22.85 4.46
N ILE A 16 1.60 23.68 3.42
CA ILE A 16 0.95 23.29 2.16
C ILE A 16 1.70 22.12 1.51
N GLU A 17 3.03 22.16 1.47
CA GLU A 17 3.86 21.08 0.93
C GLU A 17 3.60 19.75 1.66
N LYS A 18 3.55 19.77 3.00
CA LYS A 18 3.24 18.57 3.78
C LYS A 18 1.83 18.05 3.55
N GLU A 19 0.84 18.92 3.41
CA GLU A 19 -0.54 18.54 3.08
C GLU A 19 -0.65 17.90 1.68
N GLN A 20 0.12 18.40 0.71
CA GLN A 20 0.22 17.82 -0.62
C GLN A 20 0.90 16.45 -0.60
N GLU A 21 1.99 16.30 0.16
CA GLU A 21 2.67 15.01 0.34
C GLU A 21 1.74 13.96 0.97
N ILE A 22 1.01 14.31 2.04
CA ILE A 22 0.02 13.42 2.69
C ILE A 22 -1.08 13.00 1.71
N SER A 23 -1.57 13.95 0.91
CA SER A 23 -2.59 13.68 -0.11
C SER A 23 -2.08 12.74 -1.19
N SER A 24 -0.84 12.93 -1.63
CA SER A 24 -0.17 12.09 -2.62
C SER A 24 0.00 10.65 -2.10
N ILE A 25 0.51 10.47 -0.89
CA ILE A 25 0.67 9.14 -0.27
C ILE A 25 -0.69 8.45 -0.14
N SER A 26 -1.72 9.18 0.28
CA SER A 26 -3.08 8.62 0.41
C SER A 26 -3.65 8.18 -0.94
N SER A 27 -3.38 8.93 -2.01
CA SER A 27 -3.76 8.56 -3.38
C SER A 27 -3.02 7.31 -3.85
N VAL A 28 -1.69 7.28 -3.70
CA VAL A 28 -0.85 6.12 -4.08
C VAL A 28 -1.27 4.88 -3.30
N LYS A 29 -1.48 5.00 -1.99
CA LYS A 29 -1.98 3.91 -1.14
C LYS A 29 -3.27 3.31 -1.70
N ARG A 30 -4.23 4.15 -2.08
CA ARG A 30 -5.51 3.69 -2.67
C ARG A 30 -5.32 3.02 -4.03
N GLN A 31 -4.48 3.60 -4.90
CA GLN A 31 -4.20 3.02 -6.21
C GLN A 31 -3.54 1.64 -6.08
N VAL A 32 -2.56 1.53 -5.20
CA VAL A 32 -1.85 0.28 -4.91
C VAL A 32 -2.83 -0.74 -4.32
N GLN A 33 -3.66 -0.39 -3.33
CA GLN A 33 -4.71 -1.28 -2.80
C GLN A 33 -5.59 -1.87 -3.91
N ASN A 34 -6.08 -1.04 -4.83
CA ASN A 34 -6.92 -1.51 -5.94
C ASN A 34 -6.18 -2.48 -6.87
N LEU A 35 -4.89 -2.26 -7.11
CA LEU A 35 -4.05 -3.18 -7.87
C LEU A 35 -3.86 -4.51 -7.12
N PHE A 36 -3.66 -4.45 -5.80
CA PHE A 36 -3.57 -5.63 -4.94
C PHE A 36 -4.85 -6.47 -5.01
N ASP A 37 -6.02 -5.85 -4.83
CA ASP A 37 -7.32 -6.52 -4.88
C ASP A 37 -7.60 -7.16 -6.25
N THR A 38 -7.21 -6.46 -7.32
CA THR A 38 -7.34 -6.97 -8.69
C THR A 38 -6.48 -8.20 -8.90
N LEU A 39 -5.21 -8.14 -8.50
CA LEU A 39 -4.26 -9.24 -8.69
C LEU A 39 -4.64 -10.46 -7.84
N GLU A 40 -5.04 -10.27 -6.58
CA GLU A 40 -5.53 -11.36 -5.73
C GLU A 40 -6.76 -12.04 -6.34
N GLY A 41 -7.69 -11.24 -6.88
CA GLY A 41 -8.85 -11.74 -7.60
C GLY A 41 -8.49 -12.55 -8.85
N ASP A 42 -7.56 -12.06 -9.68
CA ASP A 42 -7.08 -12.77 -10.87
C ASP A 42 -6.35 -14.07 -10.53
N LEU A 43 -5.43 -14.03 -9.55
CA LEU A 43 -4.71 -15.22 -9.08
C LEU A 43 -5.69 -16.27 -8.55
N THR A 44 -6.64 -15.87 -7.72
CA THR A 44 -7.65 -16.78 -7.17
C THR A 44 -8.48 -17.44 -8.27
N ARG A 45 -8.92 -16.66 -9.27
CA ARG A 45 -9.66 -17.19 -10.42
C ARG A 45 -8.83 -18.17 -11.25
N ASN A 46 -7.57 -17.82 -11.53
CA ASN A 46 -6.71 -18.66 -12.36
C ASN A 46 -6.35 -19.97 -11.68
N ILE A 47 -6.14 -19.94 -10.36
CA ILE A 47 -5.79 -21.17 -9.63
C ILE A 47 -7.00 -22.11 -9.57
N ARG A 48 -8.22 -21.61 -9.34
CA ARG A 48 -9.44 -22.43 -9.43
C ARG A 48 -9.60 -23.09 -10.80
N LYS A 49 -9.23 -22.40 -11.88
CA LYS A 49 -9.24 -23.00 -13.23
C LYS A 49 -8.21 -24.12 -13.35
N LEU A 50 -7.00 -23.94 -12.84
CA LEU A 50 -5.96 -24.97 -12.83
C LEU A 50 -6.36 -26.18 -11.98
N GLU A 51 -6.97 -25.97 -10.82
CA GLU A 51 -7.50 -27.05 -9.98
C GLU A 51 -8.54 -27.88 -10.72
N ASN A 52 -9.47 -27.24 -11.43
CA ASN A 52 -10.48 -27.93 -12.24
C ASN A 52 -9.85 -28.74 -13.37
N LEU A 53 -8.89 -28.15 -14.11
CA LEU A 53 -8.18 -28.85 -15.19
C LEU A 53 -7.39 -30.06 -14.67
N ASN A 54 -6.68 -29.90 -13.54
CA ASN A 54 -5.96 -31.01 -12.92
C ASN A 54 -6.89 -32.10 -12.41
N HIS A 55 -8.06 -31.72 -11.86
CA HIS A 55 -9.08 -32.67 -11.45
C HIS A 55 -9.61 -33.49 -12.64
N GLU A 56 -9.87 -32.85 -13.79
CA GLU A 56 -10.28 -33.53 -15.02
C GLU A 56 -9.20 -34.49 -15.54
N LEU A 57 -7.93 -34.06 -15.56
CA LEU A 57 -6.81 -34.92 -15.96
C LEU A 57 -6.65 -36.13 -15.03
N ALA A 58 -6.74 -35.91 -13.71
CA ALA A 58 -6.65 -36.98 -12.72
C ALA A 58 -7.81 -37.98 -12.84
N LYS A 59 -9.03 -37.50 -13.14
CA LYS A 59 -10.20 -38.36 -13.42
C LYS A 59 -9.99 -39.22 -14.67
N ASN A 60 -9.26 -38.72 -15.65
CA ASN A 60 -8.90 -39.45 -16.88
C ASN A 60 -7.69 -40.39 -16.72
N GLY A 61 -7.24 -40.65 -15.49
CA GLY A 61 -6.20 -41.63 -15.20
C GLY A 61 -4.77 -41.08 -15.17
N ASN A 62 -4.59 -39.77 -15.32
CA ASN A 62 -3.27 -39.16 -15.19
C ASN A 62 -2.83 -39.11 -13.71
N GLN A 63 -1.87 -39.95 -13.32
CA GLN A 63 -1.33 -39.97 -11.96
C GLN A 63 -0.46 -38.75 -11.63
N GLU A 64 0.27 -38.19 -12.59
CA GLU A 64 1.10 -36.99 -12.40
C GLU A 64 0.24 -35.76 -12.06
N ALA A 65 -0.98 -35.69 -12.61
CA ALA A 65 -1.92 -34.61 -12.32
C ALA A 65 -2.29 -34.51 -10.83
N ARG A 66 -2.28 -35.63 -10.08
CA ARG A 66 -2.52 -35.61 -8.62
C ARG A 66 -1.38 -34.98 -7.85
N TRP A 67 -0.14 -35.32 -8.20
CA TRP A 67 1.04 -34.74 -7.58
C TRP A 67 1.17 -33.24 -7.89
N LEU A 68 0.92 -32.87 -9.15
CA LEU A 68 0.88 -31.47 -9.57
C LEU A 68 -0.18 -30.68 -8.79
N GLN A 69 -1.35 -31.27 -8.51
CA GLN A 69 -2.39 -30.59 -7.75
C GLN A 69 -1.95 -30.20 -6.33
N GLU A 70 -1.24 -31.08 -5.62
CA GLU A 70 -0.71 -30.77 -4.29
C GLU A 70 0.40 -29.71 -4.33
N ASP A 71 1.31 -29.79 -5.30
CA ASP A 71 2.38 -28.79 -5.49
C ASP A 71 1.81 -27.40 -5.84
N TYR A 72 0.80 -27.32 -6.70
CA TYR A 72 0.12 -26.06 -7.03
C TYR A 72 -0.57 -25.45 -5.81
N LEU A 73 -1.23 -26.26 -4.99
CA LEU A 73 -1.91 -25.79 -3.79
C LEU A 73 -0.91 -25.17 -2.78
N GLN A 74 0.25 -25.82 -2.59
CA GLN A 74 1.31 -25.28 -1.73
C GLN A 74 1.89 -23.98 -2.29
N LYS A 75 2.15 -23.93 -3.60
CA LYS A 75 2.65 -22.71 -4.27
C LYS A 75 1.64 -21.56 -4.17
N GLN A 76 0.35 -21.86 -4.33
CA GLN A 76 -0.73 -20.88 -4.12
C GLN A 76 -0.71 -20.34 -2.70
N GLN A 77 -0.74 -21.21 -1.69
CA GLN A 77 -0.77 -20.78 -0.29
C GLN A 77 0.43 -19.89 0.04
N LYS A 78 1.62 -20.25 -0.45
CA LYS A 78 2.83 -19.45 -0.29
C LYS A 78 2.73 -18.10 -0.99
N GLN A 79 2.22 -18.06 -2.22
CA GLN A 79 2.03 -16.81 -2.96
C GLN A 79 1.02 -15.90 -2.25
N THR A 80 -0.13 -16.43 -1.85
CA THR A 80 -1.17 -15.68 -1.12
C THR A 80 -0.62 -15.11 0.18
N SER A 81 0.08 -15.91 0.99
CA SER A 81 0.63 -15.44 2.27
C SER A 81 1.70 -14.36 2.07
N THR A 82 2.60 -14.56 1.10
CA THR A 82 3.63 -13.57 0.75
C THR A 82 2.99 -12.28 0.27
N PHE A 83 1.97 -12.38 -0.57
CA PHE A 83 1.26 -11.23 -1.11
C PHE A 83 0.55 -10.42 -0.03
N GLN A 84 -0.16 -11.10 0.88
CA GLN A 84 -0.82 -10.48 2.03
C GLN A 84 0.18 -9.81 2.96
N GLN A 85 1.34 -10.43 3.20
CA GLN A 85 2.39 -9.86 4.02
C GLN A 85 2.95 -8.58 3.39
N VAL A 86 3.37 -8.62 2.13
CA VAL A 86 3.90 -7.44 1.42
C VAL A 86 2.88 -6.32 1.38
N HIS A 87 1.60 -6.66 1.17
CA HIS A 87 0.52 -5.69 1.17
C HIS A 87 0.35 -5.00 2.54
N GLN A 88 0.34 -5.77 3.62
CA GLN A 88 0.28 -5.22 4.99
C GLN A 88 1.50 -4.35 5.31
N GLU A 89 2.69 -4.79 4.94
CA GLU A 89 3.93 -4.04 5.15
C GLU A 89 3.88 -2.68 4.44
N PHE A 90 3.44 -2.67 3.17
CA PHE A 90 3.23 -1.43 2.41
C PHE A 90 2.20 -0.52 3.09
N TYR A 91 1.05 -1.07 3.50
CA TYR A 91 0.01 -0.30 4.20
C TYR A 91 0.54 0.37 5.46
N GLN A 92 1.29 -0.37 6.28
CA GLN A 92 1.90 0.15 7.50
C GLN A 92 2.97 1.20 7.22
N GLN A 93 3.72 1.09 6.13
CA GLN A 93 4.69 2.11 5.72
C GLN A 93 3.97 3.42 5.33
N CYS A 94 2.86 3.35 4.57
CA CYS A 94 2.07 4.52 4.24
C CYS A 94 1.48 5.21 5.47
N VAL A 95 0.95 4.43 6.42
CA VAL A 95 0.39 4.97 7.67
C VAL A 95 1.48 5.71 8.46
N ARG A 96 2.61 5.05 8.72
CA ARG A 96 3.74 5.65 9.45
C ARG A 96 4.24 6.92 8.78
N LYS A 97 4.37 6.92 7.45
CA LYS A 97 4.83 8.11 6.72
C LYS A 97 3.83 9.26 6.80
N ASN A 98 2.53 8.98 6.72
CA ASN A 98 1.49 10.00 6.90
C ASN A 98 1.49 10.59 8.31
N GLU A 99 1.69 9.75 9.34
CA GLU A 99 1.81 10.21 10.73
C GLU A 99 3.00 11.16 10.88
N GLN A 100 4.19 10.78 10.39
CA GLN A 100 5.39 11.62 10.41
C GLN A 100 5.18 12.96 9.70
N LEU A 101 4.60 12.95 8.50
CA LEU A 101 4.33 14.19 7.77
C LEU A 101 3.30 15.08 8.48
N ASN A 102 2.34 14.47 9.16
CA ASN A 102 1.36 15.22 9.93
C ASN A 102 1.99 15.83 11.20
N GLU A 103 2.91 15.13 11.86
CA GLU A 103 3.70 15.69 12.96
C GLU A 103 4.54 16.89 12.50
N GLU A 104 5.29 16.75 11.41
CA GLU A 104 6.06 17.85 10.79
C GLU A 104 5.16 19.06 10.44
N ARG A 105 3.98 18.80 9.87
CA ARG A 105 3.01 19.85 9.56
C ARG A 105 2.53 20.59 10.81
N LEU A 106 2.22 19.85 11.88
CA LEU A 106 1.75 20.42 13.15
C LEU A 106 2.85 21.25 13.81
N GLU A 107 4.11 20.82 13.71
CA GLU A 107 5.26 21.58 14.19
C GLU A 107 5.41 22.91 13.44
N TYR A 108 5.37 22.89 12.10
CA TYR A 108 5.38 24.14 11.31
C TYR A 108 4.19 25.06 11.65
N GLN A 109 3.02 24.49 11.90
CA GLN A 109 1.86 25.28 12.30
C GLN A 109 2.05 25.92 13.67
N LYS A 110 2.66 25.20 14.62
CA LYS A 110 3.00 25.72 15.94
C LYS A 110 4.03 26.84 15.85
N GLU A 111 5.15 26.61 15.15
CA GLU A 111 6.21 27.62 14.96
C GLU A 111 5.67 28.88 14.29
N ARG A 112 4.82 28.74 13.26
CA ARG A 112 4.14 29.88 12.63
C ARG A 112 3.29 30.68 13.61
N ASN A 113 2.57 30.00 14.49
CA ASN A 113 1.66 30.63 15.45
C ASN A 113 2.40 31.36 16.58
N GLU A 114 3.64 30.97 16.87
CA GLU A 114 4.51 31.62 17.86
C GLU A 114 5.16 32.92 17.34
N LEU A 115 5.10 33.19 16.03
CA LEU A 115 5.62 34.42 15.46
C LEU A 115 4.83 35.65 15.98
N PRO A 116 5.51 36.74 16.37
CA PRO A 116 4.85 38.01 16.69
C PRO A 116 4.11 38.58 15.48
N TRP A 117 3.12 39.44 15.74
CA TRP A 117 2.37 40.15 14.69
C TRP A 117 2.95 41.54 14.40
N ASP A 118 3.92 41.94 15.20
CA ASP A 118 4.60 43.21 15.34
C ASP A 118 6.06 43.13 14.88
#